data_AF-A0A162KEZ5-F1
#
_entry.id   AF-A0A162KEZ5-F1
#
_cell.length_a   1.000
_cell.length_b   1.000
_cell.length_c   1.000
_cell.angle_alpha   90.00
_cell.angle_beta   90.00
_cell.angle_gamma   90.00
#
_symmetry.space_group_name_H-M   'P 1'
#
loop_
_entity.id
_entity.type
_entity.pdbx_description
1 polymer ?
#
loop_
_entity_poly.entity_id
_entity_poly.type
_entity_poly.pdbx_seq_one_letter_code
_entity_poly.pdbx_strand_id
1 'polypeptide(L)'
;MAEIDDSQISVRFRHGVHIFYLFVESQAPFSDISSELAAILRDRYPGGLTTSLEPPTTTEIPAQPKFVYGVLNKHNDPARGWKRLNVGSDEEFTPTKCGLKHNSLVAFMLHDGSDDPDDVVFRVEWPSEDEELYEQEP
;
A
#
# COMPACT_ATOMS: atom_id res chain seq x y z
N MET A 1 -4.36 0.21 32.63
CA MET A 1 -4.88 -0.36 31.39
C MET A 1 -4.47 0.59 30.29
N ALA A 2 -3.66 0.16 29.33
CA ALA A 2 -3.35 1.00 28.19
C ALA A 2 -4.65 1.14 27.40
N GLU A 3 -5.24 2.33 27.43
CA GLU A 3 -6.32 2.70 26.52
C GLU A 3 -5.74 2.51 25.12
N ILE A 4 -6.22 1.51 24.39
CA ILE A 4 -5.86 1.37 22.98
C ILE A 4 -6.49 2.59 22.34
N ASP A 5 -5.67 3.58 22.06
CA ASP A 5 -6.07 4.83 21.47
C ASP A 5 -6.61 4.51 20.06
N ASP A 6 -7.94 4.49 19.92
CA ASP A 6 -8.65 4.22 18.65
C ASP A 6 -8.39 5.32 17.60
N SER A 7 -7.59 6.35 17.96
CA SER A 7 -7.16 7.37 17.02
C SER A 7 -6.15 6.84 16.03
N GLN A 8 -5.44 5.73 16.30
CA GLN A 8 -4.48 5.16 15.34
C GLN A 8 -4.80 3.72 14.94
N ILE A 9 -4.75 3.45 13.63
CA ILE A 9 -4.87 2.10 13.06
C ILE A 9 -3.58 1.70 12.34
N SER A 10 -3.19 0.43 12.42
CA SER A 10 -2.10 -0.09 11.61
C SER A 10 -2.61 -0.41 10.21
N VAL A 11 -1.87 0.02 9.18
CA VAL A 11 -2.20 -0.29 7.78
C VAL A 11 -0.96 -0.79 7.06
N ARG A 12 -1.15 -1.83 6.24
CA ARG A 12 -0.10 -2.48 5.44
C ARG A 12 -0.24 -2.05 4.00
N PHE A 13 0.67 -1.20 3.55
CA PHE A 13 0.74 -0.72 2.18
C PHE A 13 1.63 -1.64 1.35
N ARG A 14 1.14 -2.12 0.20
CA ARG A 14 1.88 -3.01 -0.69
C ARG A 14 2.06 -2.42 -2.08
N HIS A 15 3.24 -2.60 -2.65
CA HIS A 15 3.55 -2.32 -4.04
C HIS A 15 4.66 -3.25 -4.51
N GLY A 16 4.39 -4.04 -5.54
CA GLY A 16 5.32 -5.09 -5.97
C GLY A 16 5.65 -6.03 -4.81
N VAL A 17 6.94 -6.21 -4.54
CA VAL A 17 7.45 -7.01 -3.42
C VAL A 17 7.49 -6.29 -2.07
N HIS A 18 7.25 -4.97 -2.05
CA HIS A 18 7.42 -4.16 -0.84
C HIS A 18 6.16 -4.15 0.01
N ILE A 19 6.37 -4.16 1.33
CA ILE A 19 5.33 -3.99 2.34
C ILE A 19 5.78 -2.91 3.31
N PHE A 20 4.99 -1.85 3.43
CA PHE A 20 5.18 -0.76 4.37
C PHE A 20 4.12 -0.83 5.46
N TYR A 21 4.56 -0.75 6.72
CA TYR A 21 3.68 -0.77 7.88
C TYR A 21 3.63 0.65 8.45
N LEU A 22 2.46 1.29 8.34
CA LEU A 22 2.24 2.64 8.86
C LEU A 22 1.20 2.60 9.97
N PHE A 23 1.44 3.38 11.02
CA PHE A 23 0.40 3.76 11.98
C PHE A 23 -0.24 5.03 11.45
N VAL A 24 -1.53 4.96 11.15
CA VAL A 24 -2.26 6.08 10.53
C VAL A 24 -3.33 6.59 11.48
N GLU A 25 -3.47 7.90 11.53
CA GLU A 25 -4.54 8.57 12.26
C GLU A 25 -5.89 8.26 11.59
N SER A 26 -6.77 7.58 12.31
CA SER A 26 -8.04 7.03 11.82
C SER A 26 -9.07 8.10 11.42
N GLN A 27 -8.90 9.33 11.93
CA GLN A 27 -9.74 10.51 11.71
C GLN A 27 -9.05 11.65 10.96
N ALA A 28 -7.75 11.54 10.66
CA ALA A 28 -7.03 12.52 9.85
C ALA A 28 -7.36 12.33 8.35
N PRO A 29 -7.14 13.33 7.49
CA PRO A 29 -7.29 13.16 6.05
C PRO A 29 -6.28 12.12 5.51
N PHE A 30 -6.66 11.44 4.43
CA PHE A 30 -5.81 10.45 3.77
C PHE A 30 -4.53 11.08 3.18
N SER A 31 -4.55 12.38 2.89
CA SER A 31 -3.38 13.13 2.42
C SER A 31 -2.19 13.08 3.38
N ASP A 32 -2.42 12.94 4.70
CA ASP A 32 -1.34 12.75 5.67
C ASP A 32 -0.61 11.41 5.44
N ILE A 33 -1.37 10.35 5.13
CA ILE A 33 -0.83 9.02 4.80
C ILE A 33 0.00 9.10 3.52
N SER A 34 -0.53 9.76 2.48
CA SER A 34 0.16 9.95 1.21
C SER A 34 1.48 10.71 1.38
N SER A 35 1.48 11.75 2.24
CA SER A 35 2.65 12.55 2.54
C SER A 35 3.72 11.73 3.28
N GLU A 36 3.33 10.94 4.28
CA GLU A 36 4.23 10.07 5.02
C GLU A 36 4.81 8.97 4.12
N LEU A 37 3.97 8.31 3.32
CA LEU A 37 4.40 7.30 2.35
C LEU A 37 5.39 7.91 1.34
N ALA A 38 5.12 9.10 0.82
CA ALA A 38 6.03 9.81 -0.09
C ALA A 38 7.40 10.11 0.56
N ALA A 39 7.40 10.55 1.82
CA ALA A 39 8.63 10.82 2.56
C ALA A 39 9.47 9.54 2.72
N ILE A 40 8.83 8.43 3.10
CA ILE A 40 9.48 7.12 3.25
C ILE A 40 10.06 6.63 1.93
N LEU A 41 9.28 6.72 0.85
CA LEU A 41 9.72 6.29 -0.48
C LEU A 41 10.95 7.08 -0.95
N ARG A 42 10.96 8.40 -0.74
CA ARG A 42 12.08 9.26 -1.15
C ARG A 42 13.34 9.05 -0.32
N ASP A 43 13.18 8.88 0.99
CA ASP A 43 14.32 8.69 1.90
C ASP A 43 14.98 7.32 1.70
N ARG A 44 14.17 6.27 1.58
CA ARG A 44 14.64 4.88 1.60
C ARG A 44 14.89 4.30 0.21
N TYR A 45 14.21 4.82 -0.82
CA TYR A 45 14.26 4.30 -2.19
C TYR A 45 14.59 5.41 -3.21
N PRO A 46 15.72 6.12 -3.08
CA PRO A 46 16.08 7.21 -4.00
C PRO A 46 16.28 6.74 -5.45
N GLY A 47 16.56 5.45 -5.66
CA GLY A 47 16.71 4.83 -6.99
C GLY A 47 15.42 4.26 -7.59
N GLY A 48 14.27 4.45 -6.92
CA GLY A 48 13.00 3.84 -7.31
C GLY A 48 12.67 2.57 -6.51
N LEU A 49 11.43 2.13 -6.64
CA LEU A 49 10.86 1.01 -5.89
C LEU A 49 10.86 -0.26 -6.74
N THR A 50 11.52 -1.33 -6.28
CA THR A 50 11.55 -2.61 -7.00
C THR A 50 10.16 -3.24 -7.04
N THR A 51 9.60 -3.42 -8.23
CA THR A 51 8.19 -3.81 -8.45
C THR A 51 8.05 -5.29 -8.74
N SER A 52 9.04 -5.88 -9.42
CA SER A 52 9.11 -7.32 -9.61
C SER A 52 10.54 -7.83 -9.55
N LEU A 53 10.73 -9.06 -9.07
CA LEU A 53 12.05 -9.71 -9.05
C LEU A 53 12.37 -10.37 -10.39
N GLU A 54 11.38 -10.94 -11.07
CA GLU A 54 11.56 -11.69 -12.31
C GLU A 54 10.46 -11.39 -13.35
N PRO A 55 10.73 -10.58 -14.39
CA PRO A 55 11.97 -9.84 -14.63
C PRO A 55 12.14 -8.67 -13.63
N PRO A 56 13.39 -8.31 -13.29
CA PRO A 56 13.66 -7.20 -12.38
C PRO A 56 13.12 -5.90 -12.97
N THR A 57 12.10 -5.33 -12.34
CA THR A 57 11.49 -4.08 -12.75
C THR A 57 11.44 -3.12 -11.57
N THR A 58 11.64 -1.84 -11.84
CA THR A 58 11.64 -0.78 -10.82
C THR A 58 10.69 0.32 -11.26
N THR A 59 9.80 0.73 -10.36
CA THR A 59 8.96 1.90 -10.54
C THR A 59 9.75 3.14 -10.08
N GLU A 60 9.97 4.09 -10.98
CA GLU A 60 10.57 5.37 -10.62
C GLU A 60 9.65 6.17 -9.69
N ILE A 61 10.21 6.80 -8.66
CA ILE A 61 9.45 7.63 -7.73
C ILE A 61 9.57 9.08 -8.22
N PRO A 62 8.51 9.69 -8.76
CA PRO A 62 8.54 11.09 -9.18
C PRO A 62 8.74 12.02 -7.98
N ALA A 63 9.20 13.25 -8.26
CA ALA A 63 9.46 14.25 -7.21
C ALA A 63 8.19 14.60 -6.39
N GLN A 64 7.02 14.54 -7.03
CA GLN A 64 5.72 14.74 -6.39
C GLN A 64 4.84 13.54 -6.72
N PRO A 65 4.97 12.43 -5.95
CA PRO A 65 4.21 11.22 -6.21
C PRO A 65 2.73 11.43 -5.91
N LYS A 66 1.89 11.07 -6.87
CA LYS A 66 0.46 10.87 -6.64
C LYS A 66 0.22 9.38 -6.49
N PHE A 67 -0.66 9.03 -5.57
CA PHE A 67 -0.94 7.65 -5.27
C PHE A 67 -2.36 7.29 -5.67
N VAL A 68 -2.51 6.08 -6.21
CA VAL A 68 -3.80 5.42 -6.36
C VAL A 68 -3.79 4.24 -5.41
N TYR A 69 -4.86 4.08 -4.64
CA TYR A 69 -4.97 3.09 -3.58
C TYR A 69 -6.02 2.04 -3.93
N GLY A 70 -5.78 0.80 -3.52
CA GLY A 70 -6.65 -0.33 -3.78
C GLY A 70 -6.76 -1.23 -2.56
N VAL A 71 -7.94 -1.78 -2.32
CA VAL A 71 -8.19 -2.80 -1.30
C VAL A 71 -8.65 -4.08 -1.97
N LEU A 72 -8.39 -5.22 -1.35
CA LEU A 72 -8.83 -6.50 -1.90
C LEU A 72 -10.36 -6.57 -2.00
N ASN A 73 -10.87 -7.09 -3.12
CA ASN A 73 -12.31 -7.35 -3.30
C ASN A 73 -12.86 -8.32 -2.25
N LYS A 74 -12.03 -9.28 -1.83
CA LYS A 74 -12.33 -10.21 -0.75
C LYS A 74 -11.14 -10.27 0.20
N HIS A 75 -11.43 -10.08 1.49
CA HIS A 75 -10.44 -10.13 2.54
C HIS A 75 -9.65 -11.45 2.47
N ASN A 76 -8.32 -11.34 2.30
CA ASN A 76 -7.34 -12.43 2.13
C ASN A 76 -7.33 -13.18 0.78
N ASP A 77 -7.99 -12.69 -0.27
CA ASP A 77 -8.01 -13.38 -1.57
C ASP A 77 -7.52 -12.46 -2.71
N PRO A 78 -6.20 -12.42 -2.95
CA PRO A 78 -5.62 -11.59 -4.01
C PRO A 78 -6.01 -12.03 -5.42
N ALA A 79 -6.43 -13.28 -5.61
CA ALA A 79 -6.88 -13.79 -6.91
C ALA A 79 -8.21 -13.17 -7.36
N ARG A 80 -8.99 -12.61 -6.42
CA ARG A 80 -10.25 -11.90 -6.72
C ARG A 80 -10.05 -10.43 -7.10
N GLY A 81 -8.80 -10.00 -7.25
CA GLY A 81 -8.44 -8.67 -7.71
C GLY A 81 -8.67 -7.57 -6.67
N TRP A 82 -8.43 -6.35 -7.14
CA TRP A 82 -8.42 -5.14 -6.32
C TRP A 82 -9.59 -4.25 -6.67
N LYS A 83 -10.10 -3.55 -5.66
CA LYS A 83 -11.04 -2.45 -5.81
C LYS A 83 -10.33 -1.16 -5.44
N ARG A 84 -10.45 -0.15 -6.30
CA ARG A 84 -9.97 1.19 -6.00
C ARG A 84 -10.60 1.72 -4.71
N LEU A 85 -9.74 2.20 -3.81
CA LEU A 85 -10.12 2.88 -2.59
C LEU A 85 -10.50 4.31 -2.93
N ASN A 86 -11.71 4.73 -2.53
CA ASN A 86 -12.13 6.11 -2.71
C ASN A 86 -11.64 6.95 -1.53
N VAL A 87 -10.65 7.80 -1.78
CA VAL A 87 -10.04 8.71 -0.79
C VAL A 87 -10.56 10.15 -0.89
N GLY A 88 -11.49 10.43 -1.82
CA GLY A 88 -11.94 11.79 -2.13
C GLY A 88 -11.10 12.45 -3.24
N SER A 89 -11.52 13.63 -3.71
CA SER A 89 -10.87 14.33 -4.83
C SER A 89 -9.48 14.88 -4.48
N ASP A 90 -9.26 15.22 -3.21
CA ASP A 90 -7.99 15.73 -2.67
C ASP A 90 -7.55 14.93 -1.44
N GLU A 91 -7.88 13.62 -1.43
CA GLU A 91 -7.52 12.71 -0.32
C GLU A 91 -8.11 13.17 1.05
N GLU A 92 -9.22 13.91 1.01
CA GLU A 92 -9.87 14.53 2.17
C GLU A 92 -10.61 13.53 3.08
N PHE A 93 -10.86 12.30 2.60
CA PHE A 93 -11.59 11.31 3.40
C PHE A 93 -10.69 10.70 4.48
N THR A 94 -11.29 10.38 5.62
CA THR A 94 -10.58 9.70 6.70
C THR A 94 -10.37 8.22 6.38
N PRO A 95 -9.31 7.57 6.90
CA PRO A 95 -9.07 6.14 6.70
C PRO A 95 -10.29 5.28 7.04
N THR A 96 -10.97 5.61 8.14
CA THR A 96 -12.19 4.92 8.57
C THR A 96 -13.36 5.11 7.60
N LYS A 97 -13.53 6.31 7.02
CA LYS A 97 -14.52 6.59 5.97
C LYS A 97 -14.22 5.83 4.67
N CYS A 98 -12.94 5.64 4.36
CA CYS A 98 -12.48 4.81 3.25
C CYS A 98 -12.71 3.31 3.50
N GLY A 99 -13.10 2.91 4.72
CA GLY A 99 -13.34 1.51 5.10
C GLY A 99 -12.09 0.79 5.63
N LEU A 100 -11.02 1.53 5.93
CA LEU A 100 -9.83 0.97 6.57
C LEU A 100 -10.10 0.72 8.05
N LYS A 101 -9.56 -0.41 8.51
CA LYS A 101 -9.57 -0.91 9.88
C LYS A 101 -8.15 -1.31 10.29
N HIS A 102 -7.94 -1.57 11.58
CA HIS A 102 -6.67 -2.09 12.08
C HIS A 102 -6.21 -3.33 11.29
N ASN A 103 -4.94 -3.35 10.90
CA ASN A 103 -4.29 -4.32 10.00
C ASN A 103 -4.84 -4.42 8.57
N SER A 104 -5.55 -3.40 8.08
CA SER A 104 -6.00 -3.39 6.67
C SER A 104 -4.82 -3.50 5.71
N LEU A 105 -5.05 -4.16 4.59
CA LEU A 105 -4.08 -4.33 3.52
C LEU A 105 -4.52 -3.50 2.32
N VAL A 106 -3.65 -2.58 1.92
CA VAL A 106 -3.89 -1.59 0.87
C VAL A 106 -2.78 -1.75 -0.17
N ALA A 107 -3.12 -1.97 -1.42
CA ALA A 107 -2.18 -1.79 -2.52
C ALA A 107 -2.08 -0.31 -2.88
N PHE A 108 -0.90 0.16 -3.27
CA PHE A 108 -0.74 1.49 -3.84
C PHE A 108 0.04 1.43 -5.15
N MET A 109 -0.23 2.39 -6.03
CA MET A 109 0.48 2.61 -7.28
C MET A 109 0.86 4.08 -7.39
N LEU A 110 2.04 4.35 -7.93
CA LEU A 110 2.48 5.69 -8.30
C LEU A 110 1.83 6.05 -9.63
N HIS A 111 1.17 7.20 -9.67
CA HIS A 111 0.43 7.66 -10.83
C HIS A 111 1.05 8.96 -11.37
N ASP A 112 1.41 8.99 -12.65
CA ASP A 112 2.04 10.18 -13.25
C ASP A 112 1.02 11.23 -13.72
N GLY A 113 -0.28 10.92 -13.69
CA GLY A 113 -1.35 11.82 -14.13
C GLY A 113 -1.75 11.67 -15.59
N SER A 114 -1.12 10.75 -16.33
CA SER A 114 -1.39 10.53 -17.76
C SER A 114 -2.44 9.45 -18.03
N ASP A 115 -2.71 8.57 -17.06
CA ASP A 115 -3.61 7.41 -17.20
C ASP A 115 -4.95 7.66 -16.49
N ASP A 116 -6.02 6.95 -16.86
CA ASP A 116 -7.26 7.06 -16.09
C ASP A 116 -7.10 6.31 -14.76
N PRO A 117 -7.33 6.93 -13.59
CA PRO A 117 -7.08 6.29 -12.32
C PRO A 117 -7.99 5.08 -12.04
N ASP A 118 -9.03 4.85 -12.86
CA ASP A 118 -9.85 3.63 -12.83
C ASP A 118 -9.29 2.46 -13.68
N ASP A 119 -8.31 2.68 -14.57
CA ASP A 119 -7.66 1.61 -15.36
C ASP A 119 -6.43 0.99 -14.64
N VAL A 120 -6.11 1.52 -13.46
CA VAL A 120 -4.92 1.16 -12.68
C VAL A 120 -4.99 -0.29 -12.18
N VAL A 121 -4.06 -1.12 -12.66
CA VAL A 121 -3.87 -2.51 -12.20
C VAL A 121 -2.85 -2.58 -11.08
N PHE A 122 -3.32 -2.80 -9.84
CA PHE A 122 -2.43 -2.96 -8.68
C PHE A 122 -1.56 -4.20 -8.78
N ARG A 123 -0.25 -4.01 -8.88
CA ARG A 123 0.75 -5.08 -8.83
C ARG A 123 1.23 -5.28 -7.41
N VAL A 124 0.90 -6.44 -6.84
CA VAL A 124 1.39 -6.87 -5.53
C VAL A 124 1.90 -8.30 -5.69
N GLU A 125 3.18 -8.48 -5.44
CA GLU A 125 3.79 -9.80 -5.34
C GLU A 125 3.61 -10.30 -3.92
N TRP A 126 3.09 -11.51 -3.82
CA TRP A 126 3.01 -12.20 -2.55
C TRP A 126 4.29 -13.01 -2.42
N PRO A 127 4.95 -12.99 -1.25
CA PRO A 127 6.03 -13.94 -1.03
C PRO A 127 5.44 -15.33 -1.27
N SER A 128 5.98 -16.04 -2.24
CA SER A 128 5.82 -17.48 -2.31
C SER A 128 6.36 -18.02 -0.99
N GLU A 129 5.60 -18.85 -0.29
CA GLU A 129 6.25 -19.80 0.61
C GLU A 129 7.11 -20.66 -0.32
N ASP A 130 8.40 -20.33 -0.41
CA ASP A 130 9.38 -21.29 -0.88
C ASP A 130 9.33 -22.42 0.15
N GLU A 131 8.50 -23.43 -0.13
CA GLU A 131 8.20 -24.57 0.75
C GLU A 131 9.44 -25.46 1.00
N GLU A 132 10.63 -25.04 0.55
CA GLU A 132 11.85 -25.85 0.53
C GLU A 132 12.87 -25.56 1.67
N LEU A 133 12.49 -24.84 2.75
CA LEU A 133 13.45 -24.44 3.80
C LEU A 133 13.06 -24.77 5.25
N TYR A 134 12.21 -25.78 5.48
CA TYR A 134 11.96 -26.34 6.83
C TYR A 134 12.02 -27.88 6.91
N GLU A 135 12.87 -28.53 6.12
CA GLU A 135 13.26 -29.94 6.34
C GLU A 135 14.76 -30.08 6.64
N GLN A 136 15.27 -29.29 7.59
CA GLN A 136 16.54 -29.64 8.23
C GLN A 136 16.46 -29.25 9.69
N GLU A 137 16.25 -30.23 10.58
CA GLU A 137 17.17 -30.55 11.69
C GLU A 137 17.01 -32.05 12.06
N PRO A 138 18.11 -32.73 12.45
CA PRO A 138 18.33 -34.19 12.35
C PRO A 138 17.67 -35.09 13.41
#